data_AF-R7TRP6-F1
#
_entry.id   AF-R7TRP6-F1
#
_cell.length_a   1.000
_cell.length_b   1.000
_cell.length_c   1.000
_cell.angle_alpha   90.00
_cell.angle_beta   90.00
_cell.angle_gamma   90.00
#
_symmetry.space_group_name_H-M   'P 1'
#
loop_
_entity.id
_entity.type
_entity.pdbx_description
1 polymer ?
#
loop_
_entity_poly.entity_id
_entity_poly.type
_entity_poly.pdbx_seq_one_letter_code
_entity_poly.pdbx_strand_id
1 'polypeptide(L)'
;MASYSAEDDFDFNPFYHSLQSTIFFVPRHSSKGMCAFKREHICNNFLRLINSEYLTTDKQGSGKVSFGGRNLETKEGFPETRNAEILAEETGYNENSRQFRILLLDKPLLGPVSYLVMQEAERKICIFLKNYMILKGFIEDAAQKLNHIYSETYQAFQSHLRLSILQDHRALSNIALSLESFILHCVHDKVSPVLHNQCDTKNSEIVAKLDEIREIPRDILGLRSVLTECSLKSAVSEAMKLSDGVTPVQKMLCIKSIMDKITESVDAFLLSRQGNTQMDDFCLTSDDYIPLLIVVLAEARPNHLASEIFFIEHFHWSENTKDNLEFSFVSLQASVHYILDLDLQKLRSQMKSNSEDVHLPATPSVAMATAASPPKSRRDKRLDRINRMLDKTNRELSLMKMEIGSTQASNGQTSVRGDPILGDFFSSLQGDNLPSCFGKQS
;
A
#
# COMPACT_ATOMS: atom_id res chain seq x y z
N MET A 1 9.45 -4.85 -56.21
CA MET A 1 9.05 -6.27 -55.98
C MET A 1 9.18 -6.51 -54.48
N ALA A 2 8.14 -6.68 -53.67
CA ALA A 2 6.75 -7.03 -53.92
C ALA A 2 5.79 -6.04 -53.23
N SER A 3 4.70 -5.71 -53.91
CA SER A 3 3.53 -4.99 -53.40
C SER A 3 2.63 -5.97 -52.67
N TYR A 4 2.39 -5.76 -51.37
CA TYR A 4 1.34 -6.44 -50.63
C TYR A 4 0.04 -5.65 -50.80
N SER A 5 -0.88 -6.16 -51.62
CA SER A 5 -2.26 -5.71 -51.75
C SER A 5 -3.05 -6.16 -50.51
N ALA A 6 -3.67 -5.21 -49.82
CA ALA A 6 -4.60 -5.46 -48.71
C ALA A 6 -6.01 -5.89 -49.18
N GLU A 7 -6.16 -6.19 -50.48
CA GLU A 7 -7.45 -6.51 -51.11
C GLU A 7 -7.76 -8.01 -51.08
N ASP A 8 -6.76 -8.88 -50.88
CA ASP A 8 -6.94 -10.33 -51.04
C ASP A 8 -7.44 -11.07 -49.77
N ASP A 9 -7.64 -10.38 -48.64
CA ASP A 9 -8.02 -11.00 -47.36
C ASP A 9 -9.52 -10.89 -47.00
N PHE A 10 -10.35 -10.26 -47.86
CA PHE A 10 -11.80 -10.16 -47.64
C PHE A 10 -12.61 -11.31 -48.27
N ASP A 11 -12.00 -12.11 -49.15
CA ASP A 11 -12.70 -13.11 -49.99
C ASP A 11 -13.09 -14.42 -49.28
N PHE A 12 -12.61 -14.68 -48.06
CA PHE A 12 -12.78 -16.00 -47.44
C PHE A 12 -13.99 -16.13 -46.50
N ASN A 13 -14.93 -15.18 -46.51
CA ASN A 13 -16.08 -15.25 -45.62
C ASN A 13 -17.38 -15.60 -46.38
N PRO A 14 -17.95 -16.82 -46.22
CA PRO A 14 -19.26 -17.19 -46.79
C PRO A 14 -20.45 -16.34 -46.27
N PHE A 15 -20.16 -15.34 -45.44
CA PHE A 15 -21.06 -14.39 -44.80
C PHE A 15 -21.59 -13.31 -45.76
N TYR A 16 -20.88 -12.99 -46.85
CA TYR A 16 -21.30 -11.93 -47.77
C TYR A 16 -22.56 -12.26 -48.59
N HIS A 17 -22.95 -13.54 -48.67
CA HIS A 17 -24.10 -13.97 -49.45
C HIS A 17 -25.48 -13.74 -48.77
N SER A 18 -25.54 -13.41 -47.47
CA SER A 18 -26.79 -13.35 -46.69
C SER A 18 -27.05 -12.01 -45.97
N LEU A 19 -26.74 -10.89 -46.61
CA LEU A 19 -26.74 -9.54 -46.00
C LEU A 19 -28.06 -8.74 -46.11
N GLN A 20 -29.23 -9.38 -46.21
CA GLN A 20 -30.49 -8.63 -46.37
C GLN A 20 -30.95 -7.87 -45.11
N SER A 21 -30.35 -8.13 -43.94
CA SER A 21 -30.82 -7.56 -42.67
C SER A 21 -29.73 -7.42 -41.61
N THR A 22 -28.53 -6.99 -42.05
CA THR A 22 -27.34 -6.87 -41.19
C THR A 22 -27.05 -5.39 -40.86
N ILE A 23 -26.84 -5.10 -39.57
CA ILE A 23 -26.44 -3.79 -39.04
C ILE A 23 -24.99 -3.88 -38.59
N PHE A 24 -24.16 -2.92 -39.01
CA PHE A 24 -22.76 -2.82 -38.62
C PHE A 24 -22.54 -1.68 -37.62
N PHE A 25 -21.79 -1.92 -36.55
CA PHE A 25 -21.45 -0.92 -35.54
C PHE A 25 -20.01 -0.45 -35.65
N VAL A 26 -19.83 0.86 -35.69
CA VAL A 26 -18.50 1.49 -35.60
C VAL A 26 -18.43 2.32 -34.33
N PRO A 27 -17.77 1.83 -33.25
CA PRO A 27 -17.50 2.66 -32.09
C PRO A 27 -16.45 3.73 -32.44
N ARG A 28 -16.67 4.98 -32.01
CA ARG A 28 -15.82 6.12 -32.32
C ARG A 28 -14.37 5.89 -31.86
N HIS A 29 -13.39 6.25 -32.69
CA HIS A 29 -11.94 5.98 -32.51
C HIS A 29 -11.35 6.38 -31.14
N SER A 30 -11.96 7.34 -30.44
CA SER A 30 -11.52 7.73 -29.10
C SER A 30 -11.87 6.70 -28.02
N SER A 31 -12.84 5.80 -28.21
CA SER A 31 -13.27 4.76 -27.26
C SER A 31 -12.46 3.45 -27.37
N LYS A 32 -11.29 3.48 -28.02
CA LYS A 32 -10.36 2.35 -28.12
C LYS A 32 -8.95 2.84 -27.84
N GLY A 33 -8.53 2.69 -26.59
CA GLY A 33 -7.12 2.65 -26.21
C GLY A 33 -6.43 1.48 -26.88
N MET A 34 -5.10 1.55 -26.99
CA MET A 34 -4.21 0.69 -27.80
C MET A 34 -4.35 -0.83 -27.60
N CYS A 35 -5.43 -1.44 -28.06
CA CYS A 35 -5.55 -2.89 -28.24
C CYS A 35 -5.59 -3.19 -29.74
N ALA A 36 -4.65 -4.03 -30.20
CA ALA A 36 -4.63 -4.54 -31.57
C ALA A 36 -6.01 -5.09 -31.97
N PHE A 37 -6.49 -4.71 -33.15
CA PHE A 37 -7.80 -5.10 -33.67
C PHE A 37 -7.81 -6.63 -33.89
N LYS A 38 -8.47 -7.38 -33.00
CA LYS A 38 -8.69 -8.83 -33.19
C LYS A 38 -9.96 -9.09 -34.00
N ARG A 39 -9.96 -10.16 -34.80
CA ARG A 39 -11.11 -10.60 -35.63
C ARG A 39 -12.40 -10.80 -34.81
N GLU A 40 -12.25 -11.18 -33.55
CA GLU A 40 -13.30 -11.38 -32.56
C GLU A 40 -14.08 -10.08 -32.26
N HIS A 41 -13.39 -8.93 -32.29
CA HIS A 41 -14.00 -7.62 -32.11
C HIS A 41 -14.79 -7.16 -33.33
N ILE A 42 -14.60 -7.79 -34.50
CA ILE A 42 -15.30 -7.47 -35.75
C ILE A 42 -16.66 -8.18 -35.78
N CYS A 43 -16.70 -9.50 -35.55
CA CYS A 43 -17.92 -10.33 -35.59
C CYS A 43 -19.02 -9.87 -34.61
N ASN A 44 -18.61 -9.32 -33.47
CA ASN A 44 -19.49 -8.81 -32.43
C ASN A 44 -20.13 -7.44 -32.74
N ASN A 45 -19.63 -6.74 -33.75
CA ASN A 45 -20.16 -5.46 -34.22
C ASN A 45 -21.11 -5.62 -35.41
N PHE A 46 -21.39 -6.84 -35.84
CA PHE A 46 -22.44 -7.12 -36.81
C PHE A 46 -23.64 -7.72 -36.07
N LEU A 47 -24.81 -7.11 -36.26
CA LEU A 47 -26.09 -7.70 -35.87
C LEU A 47 -26.83 -8.17 -37.10
N ARG A 48 -27.55 -9.28 -36.98
CA ARG A 48 -28.49 -9.77 -37.96
C ARG A 48 -29.89 -9.74 -37.38
N LEU A 49 -30.85 -9.19 -38.11
CA LEU A 49 -32.26 -9.28 -37.75
C LEU A 49 -32.77 -10.69 -38.08
N ILE A 50 -33.19 -11.43 -37.05
CA ILE A 50 -33.81 -12.74 -37.15
C ILE A 50 -35.08 -12.71 -36.30
N ASN A 51 -36.24 -13.04 -36.88
CA ASN A 51 -37.52 -13.10 -36.16
C ASN A 51 -37.87 -11.83 -35.34
N SER A 52 -37.55 -10.65 -35.87
CA SER A 52 -37.74 -9.34 -35.21
C SER A 52 -36.79 -9.03 -34.04
N GLU A 53 -35.77 -9.86 -33.81
CA GLU A 53 -34.69 -9.60 -32.84
C GLU A 53 -33.36 -9.38 -33.56
N TYR A 54 -32.55 -8.43 -33.07
CA TYR A 54 -31.20 -8.22 -33.59
C TYR A 54 -30.20 -9.05 -32.79
N LEU A 55 -29.53 -9.97 -33.47
CA LEU A 55 -28.61 -10.96 -32.89
C LEU A 55 -27.17 -10.69 -33.34
N THR A 56 -26.18 -10.83 -32.45
CA THR A 56 -24.76 -10.76 -32.82
C THR A 56 -24.40 -11.85 -33.83
N THR A 57 -23.44 -11.59 -34.71
CA THR A 57 -22.95 -12.60 -35.68
C THR A 57 -21.72 -13.38 -35.18
N ASP A 58 -21.50 -13.40 -33.87
CA ASP A 58 -20.52 -14.28 -33.26
C ASP A 58 -20.85 -15.75 -33.59
N LYS A 59 -19.87 -16.65 -33.46
CA LYS A 59 -20.04 -18.07 -33.83
C LYS A 59 -21.23 -18.76 -33.12
N GLN A 60 -21.79 -18.15 -32.07
CA GLN A 60 -22.91 -18.67 -31.31
C GLN A 60 -24.22 -17.88 -31.48
N GLY A 61 -24.23 -16.75 -32.18
CA GLY A 61 -25.46 -15.94 -32.36
C GLY A 61 -26.07 -15.47 -31.04
N SER A 62 -25.24 -15.29 -30.01
CA SER A 62 -25.67 -15.36 -28.61
C SER A 62 -26.25 -14.04 -28.09
N GLY A 63 -25.75 -12.91 -28.58
CA GLY A 63 -26.08 -11.58 -28.09
C GLY A 63 -27.34 -10.99 -28.72
N LYS A 64 -28.36 -10.70 -27.92
CA LYS A 64 -29.59 -9.99 -28.31
C LYS A 64 -29.48 -8.49 -28.04
N VAL A 65 -29.98 -7.66 -28.95
CA VAL A 65 -30.02 -6.20 -28.79
C VAL A 65 -31.40 -5.67 -29.15
N SER A 66 -31.94 -4.76 -28.35
CA SER A 66 -33.21 -4.07 -28.61
C SER A 66 -32.99 -2.62 -29.00
N PHE A 67 -33.79 -2.14 -29.96
CA PHE A 67 -33.78 -0.75 -30.42
C PHE A 67 -34.93 0.05 -29.78
N GLY A 68 -34.60 1.21 -29.24
CA GLY A 68 -35.53 2.21 -28.72
C GLY A 68 -35.28 3.57 -29.37
N GLY A 69 -35.61 3.71 -30.65
CA GLY A 69 -35.36 4.95 -31.41
C GLY A 69 -33.87 5.16 -31.69
N ARG A 70 -33.25 6.16 -31.04
CA ARG A 70 -31.79 6.41 -31.12
C ARG A 70 -30.97 5.62 -30.10
N ASN A 71 -31.61 4.85 -29.23
CA ASN A 71 -30.92 4.09 -28.20
C ASN A 71 -30.92 2.60 -28.51
N LEU A 72 -29.80 1.96 -28.17
CA LEU A 72 -29.53 0.54 -28.30
C LEU A 72 -29.28 -0.06 -26.94
N GLU A 73 -30.06 -1.08 -26.58
CA GLU A 73 -29.91 -1.77 -25.31
C GLU A 73 -29.46 -3.22 -25.52
N THR A 74 -28.33 -3.61 -24.91
CA THR A 74 -27.88 -5.01 -24.92
C THR A 74 -28.74 -5.86 -23.98
N LYS A 75 -29.14 -7.05 -24.44
CA LYS A 75 -30.00 -8.00 -23.71
C LYS A 75 -29.22 -9.30 -23.47
N GLU A 76 -29.86 -10.44 -23.74
CA GLU A 76 -29.29 -11.78 -23.54
C GLU A 76 -27.97 -11.97 -24.29
N GLY A 77 -27.05 -12.80 -23.77
CA GLY A 77 -25.76 -13.13 -24.41
C GLY A 77 -24.66 -12.07 -24.31
N PHE A 78 -24.96 -10.89 -23.79
CA PHE A 78 -23.94 -9.93 -23.38
C PHE A 78 -23.55 -10.15 -21.90
N PRO A 79 -22.28 -9.93 -21.52
CA PRO A 79 -21.86 -10.09 -20.13
C PRO A 79 -22.52 -9.08 -19.17
N GLU A 80 -23.02 -7.97 -19.71
CA GLU A 80 -23.62 -6.83 -19.01
C GLU A 80 -24.67 -6.14 -19.91
N THR A 81 -25.75 -5.61 -19.31
CA THR A 81 -26.73 -4.75 -19.99
C THR A 81 -26.17 -3.34 -20.19
N ARG A 82 -26.31 -2.79 -21.39
CA ARG A 82 -25.73 -1.50 -21.80
C ARG A 82 -26.68 -0.73 -22.69
N ASN A 83 -26.70 0.59 -22.51
CA ASN A 83 -27.36 1.53 -23.41
C ASN A 83 -26.31 2.33 -24.20
N ALA A 84 -26.33 2.19 -25.52
CA ALA A 84 -25.52 2.97 -26.47
C ALA A 84 -26.42 3.89 -27.31
N GLU A 85 -25.96 5.10 -27.56
CA GLU A 85 -26.65 6.06 -28.42
C GLU A 85 -26.14 5.96 -29.85
N ILE A 86 -27.07 5.97 -30.81
CA ILE A 86 -26.79 6.05 -32.25
C ILE A 86 -26.49 7.52 -32.57
N LEU A 87 -25.21 7.81 -32.78
CA LEU A 87 -24.71 9.14 -33.13
C LEU A 87 -24.99 9.50 -34.59
N ALA A 88 -24.84 8.51 -35.48
CA ALA A 88 -25.06 8.68 -36.91
C ALA A 88 -25.41 7.33 -37.56
N GLU A 89 -26.05 7.42 -38.72
CA GLU A 89 -26.43 6.29 -39.54
C GLU A 89 -25.92 6.53 -40.97
N GLU A 90 -25.24 5.52 -41.52
CA GLU A 90 -24.74 5.51 -42.89
C GLU A 90 -25.28 4.26 -43.63
N THR A 91 -25.27 4.32 -44.96
CA THR A 91 -25.67 3.20 -45.82
C THR A 91 -24.44 2.69 -46.56
N GLY A 92 -24.10 1.43 -46.36
CA GLY A 92 -23.05 0.72 -47.10
C GLY A 92 -23.66 -0.19 -48.17
N TYR A 93 -22.86 -0.59 -49.16
CA TYR A 93 -23.24 -1.56 -50.18
C TYR A 93 -22.26 -2.73 -50.18
N ASN A 94 -22.76 -3.96 -50.24
CA ASN A 94 -21.90 -5.13 -50.39
C ASN A 94 -21.49 -5.33 -51.87
N GLU A 95 -20.63 -6.32 -52.15
CA GLU A 95 -20.16 -6.66 -53.51
C GLU A 95 -21.29 -6.97 -54.50
N ASN A 96 -22.44 -7.42 -54.00
CA ASN A 96 -23.64 -7.67 -54.79
C ASN A 96 -24.54 -6.42 -54.94
N SER A 97 -24.00 -5.23 -54.65
CA SER A 97 -24.72 -3.94 -54.63
C SER A 97 -25.96 -3.91 -53.71
N ARG A 98 -25.99 -4.78 -52.69
CA ARG A 98 -27.08 -4.79 -51.70
C ARG A 98 -26.74 -3.85 -50.56
N GLN A 99 -27.69 -2.98 -50.23
CA GLN A 99 -27.56 -2.01 -49.15
C GLN A 99 -27.58 -2.67 -47.76
N PHE A 100 -26.77 -2.16 -46.84
CA PHE A 100 -26.77 -2.47 -45.41
C PHE A 100 -26.61 -1.19 -44.59
N ARG A 101 -27.05 -1.21 -43.33
CA ARG A 101 -26.99 -0.04 -42.43
C ARG A 101 -25.74 -0.09 -41.57
N ILE A 102 -25.05 1.04 -41.45
CA ILE A 102 -23.92 1.26 -40.55
C ILE A 102 -24.37 2.25 -39.48
N LEU A 103 -24.28 1.87 -38.22
CA LEU A 103 -24.63 2.71 -37.08
C LEU A 103 -23.36 3.08 -36.32
N LEU A 104 -23.12 4.38 -36.18
CA LEU A 104 -22.03 4.91 -35.37
C LEU A 104 -22.52 5.07 -33.94
N LEU A 105 -21.82 4.44 -33.00
CA LEU A 105 -22.20 4.44 -31.59
C LEU A 105 -21.30 5.35 -30.77
N ASP A 106 -21.87 5.93 -29.71
CA ASP A 106 -21.14 6.69 -28.70
C ASP A 106 -20.18 5.82 -27.88
N LYS A 107 -20.53 4.53 -27.67
CA LYS A 107 -19.75 3.55 -26.92
C LYS A 107 -19.89 2.13 -27.49
N PRO A 108 -18.92 1.24 -27.25
CA PRO A 108 -18.99 -0.14 -27.71
C PRO A 108 -20.02 -0.98 -26.93
N LEU A 109 -20.73 -1.85 -27.64
CA LEU A 109 -21.70 -2.80 -27.05
C LEU A 109 -21.03 -3.93 -26.25
N LEU A 110 -19.75 -4.19 -26.51
CA LEU A 110 -18.93 -5.24 -25.89
C LEU A 110 -17.57 -4.68 -25.44
N GLY A 111 -17.02 -5.27 -24.38
CA GLY A 111 -15.85 -4.79 -23.61
C GLY A 111 -16.21 -4.82 -22.12
N PRO A 112 -15.31 -4.66 -21.15
CA PRO A 112 -15.69 -4.58 -19.74
C PRO A 112 -16.11 -3.13 -19.39
N VAL A 113 -17.16 -2.90 -18.56
CA VAL A 113 -17.55 -1.51 -18.17
C VAL A 113 -16.41 -0.79 -17.47
N SER A 114 -15.52 -1.53 -16.81
CA SER A 114 -14.26 -1.01 -16.28
C SER A 114 -13.46 -0.19 -17.28
N TYR A 115 -13.54 -0.50 -18.58
CA TYR A 115 -12.86 0.26 -19.62
C TYR A 115 -13.41 1.69 -19.77
N LEU A 116 -14.74 1.86 -19.76
CA LEU A 116 -15.36 3.19 -19.86
C LEU A 116 -15.08 4.03 -18.61
N VAL A 117 -15.09 3.40 -17.44
CA VAL A 117 -14.73 4.05 -16.17
C VAL A 117 -13.28 4.54 -16.20
N MET A 118 -12.35 3.69 -16.66
CA MET A 118 -10.93 4.06 -16.81
C MET A 118 -10.71 5.15 -17.84
N GLN A 119 -11.42 5.12 -18.97
CA GLN A 119 -11.34 6.17 -19.98
C GLN A 119 -11.75 7.54 -19.41
N GLU A 120 -12.81 7.57 -18.61
CA GLU A 120 -13.25 8.82 -17.97
C GLU A 120 -12.24 9.30 -16.92
N ALA A 121 -11.64 8.38 -16.17
CA ALA A 121 -10.55 8.70 -15.24
C ALA A 121 -9.33 9.30 -15.98
N GLU A 122 -8.89 8.66 -17.06
CA GLU A 122 -7.80 9.17 -17.93
C GLU A 122 -8.10 10.56 -18.47
N ARG A 123 -9.35 10.81 -18.90
CA ARG A 123 -9.78 12.14 -19.36
C ARG A 123 -9.66 13.18 -18.26
N LYS A 124 -10.13 12.88 -17.04
CA LYS A 124 -10.04 13.78 -15.88
C LYS A 124 -8.58 14.03 -15.47
N ILE A 125 -7.74 13.00 -15.47
CA ILE A 125 -6.29 13.11 -15.22
C ILE A 125 -5.64 14.00 -16.28
N CYS A 126 -5.95 13.80 -17.56
CA CYS A 126 -5.43 14.64 -18.64
C CYS A 126 -5.80 16.12 -18.47
N ILE A 127 -7.02 16.40 -18.03
CA ILE A 127 -7.47 17.77 -17.73
C ILE A 127 -6.69 18.34 -16.54
N PHE A 128 -6.47 17.57 -15.48
CA PHE A 128 -5.64 17.97 -14.35
C PHE A 128 -4.19 18.27 -14.80
N LEU A 129 -3.58 17.39 -15.57
CA LEU A 129 -2.22 17.55 -16.10
C LEU A 129 -2.08 18.78 -17.00
N LYS A 130 -3.09 19.11 -17.80
CA LYS A 130 -3.04 20.28 -18.70
C LYS A 130 -3.37 21.60 -18.02
N ASN A 131 -4.40 21.62 -17.17
CA ASN A 131 -5.04 22.88 -16.76
C ASN A 131 -4.80 23.25 -15.29
N TYR A 132 -4.43 22.30 -14.44
CA TYR A 132 -4.26 22.57 -13.01
C TYR A 132 -2.83 22.99 -12.69
N MET A 133 -2.61 24.18 -12.15
CA MET A 133 -1.30 24.60 -11.66
C MET A 133 -1.18 24.30 -10.16
N ILE A 134 -0.14 23.58 -9.77
CA ILE A 134 0.14 23.30 -8.35
C ILE A 134 1.07 24.39 -7.85
N LEU A 135 0.59 25.21 -6.91
CA LEU A 135 1.36 26.26 -6.28
C LEU A 135 2.09 25.73 -5.04
N LYS A 136 3.24 26.32 -4.71
CA LYS A 136 3.99 25.99 -3.49
C LYS A 136 3.11 26.27 -2.26
N GLY A 137 2.99 25.29 -1.36
CA GLY A 137 2.17 25.40 -0.15
C GLY A 137 0.69 25.11 -0.34
N PHE A 138 0.27 24.68 -1.55
CA PHE A 138 -1.10 24.29 -1.88
C PHE A 138 -1.13 22.88 -2.53
N ILE A 139 -0.18 22.03 -2.17
CA ILE A 139 -0.10 20.67 -2.73
C ILE A 139 -1.21 19.77 -2.16
N GLU A 140 -1.69 20.08 -0.97
CA GLU A 140 -2.81 19.44 -0.30
C GLU A 140 -4.10 19.65 -1.11
N ASP A 141 -4.30 20.82 -1.71
CA ASP A 141 -5.43 21.08 -2.62
C ASP A 141 -5.34 20.19 -3.88
N ALA A 142 -4.11 19.97 -4.37
CA ALA A 142 -3.87 19.06 -5.49
C ALA A 142 -4.20 17.61 -5.08
N ALA A 143 -3.79 17.20 -3.88
CA ALA A 143 -4.09 15.89 -3.32
C ALA A 143 -5.61 15.68 -3.18
N GLN A 144 -6.34 16.66 -2.63
CA GLN A 144 -7.80 16.60 -2.53
C GLN A 144 -8.48 16.50 -3.90
N LYS A 145 -8.01 17.26 -4.89
CA LYS A 145 -8.56 17.20 -6.24
C LYS A 145 -8.32 15.87 -6.92
N LEU A 146 -7.14 15.27 -6.73
CA LEU A 146 -6.84 13.94 -7.26
C LEU A 146 -7.60 12.85 -6.51
N ASN A 147 -7.78 12.98 -5.19
CA ASN A 147 -8.62 12.10 -4.39
C ASN A 147 -10.09 12.15 -4.84
N HIS A 148 -10.57 13.33 -5.25
CA HIS A 148 -11.91 13.43 -5.83
C HIS A 148 -12.04 12.64 -7.13
N ILE A 149 -11.05 12.72 -8.03
CA ILE A 149 -11.01 11.89 -9.26
C ILE A 149 -10.97 10.40 -8.89
N TYR A 150 -10.15 10.03 -7.92
CA TYR A 150 -10.07 8.66 -7.41
C TYR A 150 -11.42 8.17 -6.87
N SER A 151 -12.04 8.93 -5.98
CA SER A 151 -13.30 8.57 -5.31
C SER A 151 -14.43 8.40 -6.31
N GLU A 152 -14.60 9.35 -7.24
CA GLU A 152 -15.61 9.25 -8.29
C GLU A 152 -15.37 8.03 -9.20
N THR A 153 -14.12 7.76 -9.54
CA THR A 153 -13.76 6.62 -10.39
C THR A 153 -13.98 5.30 -9.67
N TYR A 154 -13.61 5.21 -8.39
CA TYR A 154 -13.81 4.02 -7.57
C TYR A 154 -15.30 3.72 -7.36
N GLN A 155 -16.11 4.74 -7.09
CA GLN A 155 -17.57 4.61 -6.96
C GLN A 155 -18.22 4.16 -8.28
N ALA A 156 -17.75 4.68 -9.42
CA ALA A 156 -18.19 4.22 -10.73
C ALA A 156 -17.81 2.75 -10.96
N PHE A 157 -16.59 2.34 -10.58
CA PHE A 157 -16.19 0.93 -10.59
C PHE A 157 -17.16 0.07 -9.77
N GLN A 158 -17.39 0.41 -8.50
CA GLN A 158 -18.27 -0.35 -7.61
C GLN A 158 -19.69 -0.52 -8.18
N SER A 159 -20.21 0.52 -8.82
CA SER A 159 -21.55 0.50 -9.44
C SER A 159 -21.67 -0.49 -10.61
N HIS A 160 -20.53 -0.94 -11.14
CA HIS A 160 -20.45 -1.79 -12.32
C HIS A 160 -19.79 -3.14 -12.06
N LEU A 161 -19.30 -3.39 -10.85
CA LEU A 161 -18.75 -4.67 -10.45
C LEU A 161 -19.87 -5.68 -10.16
N ARG A 162 -19.59 -6.95 -10.43
CA ARG A 162 -20.48 -8.06 -10.07
C ARG A 162 -20.57 -8.19 -8.54
N LEU A 163 -21.75 -8.61 -8.04
CA LEU A 163 -21.98 -8.84 -6.61
C LEU A 163 -20.92 -9.73 -5.95
N SER A 164 -20.44 -10.76 -6.65
CA SER A 164 -19.38 -11.64 -6.14
C SER A 164 -18.06 -10.93 -5.85
N ILE A 165 -17.73 -9.88 -6.61
CA ILE A 165 -16.54 -9.06 -6.40
C ILE A 165 -16.79 -8.05 -5.29
N LEU A 166 -18.00 -7.48 -5.23
CA LEU A 166 -18.40 -6.55 -4.17
C LEU A 166 -18.38 -7.19 -2.78
N GLN A 167 -18.61 -8.51 -2.69
CA GLN A 167 -18.53 -9.27 -1.43
C GLN A 167 -17.10 -9.71 -1.09
N ASP A 168 -16.15 -9.60 -2.02
CA ASP A 168 -14.75 -9.91 -1.79
C ASP A 168 -13.99 -8.64 -1.38
N HIS A 169 -13.87 -8.45 -0.07
CA HIS A 169 -13.13 -7.31 0.51
C HIS A 169 -11.69 -7.23 0.00
N ARG A 170 -11.02 -8.36 -0.26
CA ARG A 170 -9.64 -8.38 -0.78
C ARG A 170 -9.60 -7.92 -2.23
N ALA A 171 -10.53 -8.37 -3.05
CA ALA A 171 -10.63 -7.93 -4.44
C ALA A 171 -10.93 -6.42 -4.53
N LEU A 172 -11.89 -5.92 -3.75
CA LEU A 172 -12.20 -4.48 -3.70
C LEU A 172 -11.00 -3.63 -3.28
N SER A 173 -10.28 -4.09 -2.28
CA SER A 173 -9.08 -3.43 -1.80
C SER A 173 -7.95 -3.38 -2.82
N ASN A 174 -7.74 -4.47 -3.55
CA ASN A 174 -6.76 -4.50 -4.63
C ASN A 174 -7.16 -3.54 -5.76
N ILE A 175 -8.46 -3.39 -6.05
CA ILE A 175 -8.97 -2.42 -7.04
C ILE A 175 -8.71 -1.00 -6.56
N ALA A 176 -9.05 -0.68 -5.30
CA ALA A 176 -8.78 0.62 -4.69
C ALA A 176 -7.30 0.99 -4.79
N LEU A 177 -6.41 0.10 -4.32
CA LEU A 177 -4.96 0.30 -4.35
C LEU A 177 -4.40 0.44 -5.78
N SER A 178 -4.91 -0.35 -6.73
CA SER A 178 -4.49 -0.28 -8.13
C SER A 178 -4.92 1.02 -8.79
N LEU A 179 -6.13 1.50 -8.47
CA LEU A 179 -6.65 2.76 -9.00
C LEU A 179 -5.88 3.96 -8.45
N GLU A 180 -5.61 3.99 -7.14
CA GLU A 180 -4.74 4.99 -6.52
C GLU A 180 -3.37 5.00 -7.22
N SER A 181 -2.74 3.82 -7.33
CA SER A 181 -1.43 3.69 -7.96
C SER A 181 -1.43 4.18 -9.41
N PHE A 182 -2.47 3.85 -10.18
CA PHE A 182 -2.62 4.29 -11.55
C PHE A 182 -2.69 5.82 -11.65
N ILE A 183 -3.59 6.45 -10.88
CA ILE A 183 -3.78 7.90 -10.90
C ILE A 183 -2.49 8.61 -10.51
N LEU A 184 -1.86 8.18 -9.41
CA LEU A 184 -0.67 8.80 -8.87
C LEU A 184 0.56 8.61 -9.75
N HIS A 185 0.69 7.44 -10.39
CA HIS A 185 1.72 7.20 -11.39
C HIS A 185 1.61 8.20 -12.55
N CYS A 186 0.41 8.43 -13.08
CA CYS A 186 0.20 9.36 -14.19
C CYS A 186 0.53 10.83 -13.85
N VAL A 187 0.42 11.22 -12.58
CA VAL A 187 0.63 12.62 -12.15
C VAL A 187 1.94 12.84 -11.40
N HIS A 188 2.70 11.78 -11.14
CA HIS A 188 3.92 11.81 -10.32
C HIS A 188 4.90 12.88 -10.80
N ASP A 189 5.21 12.93 -12.10
CA ASP A 189 6.18 13.87 -12.67
C ASP A 189 5.77 15.34 -12.49
N LYS A 190 4.47 15.60 -12.32
CA LYS A 190 3.93 16.94 -12.04
C LYS A 190 3.90 17.26 -10.55
N VAL A 191 3.62 16.27 -9.71
CA VAL A 191 3.45 16.44 -8.25
C VAL A 191 4.80 16.43 -7.52
N SER A 192 5.68 15.47 -7.84
CA SER A 192 6.95 15.23 -7.13
C SER A 192 7.86 16.47 -7.08
N PRO A 193 8.11 17.22 -8.17
CA PRO A 193 8.97 18.39 -8.11
C PRO A 193 8.44 19.49 -7.18
N VAL A 194 7.12 19.69 -7.14
CA VAL A 194 6.48 20.68 -6.27
C VAL A 194 6.58 20.25 -4.81
N LEU A 195 6.43 18.95 -4.57
CA LEU A 195 6.56 18.34 -3.26
C LEU A 195 7.99 18.47 -2.72
N HIS A 196 9.00 18.22 -3.56
CA HIS A 196 10.41 18.41 -3.21
C HIS A 196 10.70 19.87 -2.87
N ASN A 197 10.16 20.81 -3.64
CA ASN A 197 10.32 22.25 -3.37
C ASN A 197 9.61 22.70 -2.08
N GLN A 198 8.43 22.15 -1.78
CA GLN A 198 7.69 22.46 -0.56
C GLN A 198 8.42 21.97 0.69
N CYS A 199 9.00 20.77 0.64
CA CYS A 199 9.67 20.16 1.78
C CYS A 199 11.20 20.38 1.80
N ASP A 200 11.75 21.16 0.87
CA ASP A 200 13.22 21.32 0.68
C ASP A 200 13.97 21.70 1.97
N THR A 201 13.40 22.63 2.75
CA THR A 201 13.97 23.03 4.05
C THR A 201 14.00 21.88 5.04
N LYS A 202 12.89 21.13 5.17
CA LYS A 202 12.80 19.97 6.08
C LYS A 202 13.70 18.82 5.60
N ASN A 203 13.78 18.59 4.30
CA ASN A 203 14.68 17.60 3.70
C ASN A 203 16.15 17.93 4.05
N SER A 204 16.54 19.19 3.88
CA SER A 204 17.89 19.66 4.21
C SER A 204 18.20 19.51 5.70
N GLU A 205 17.24 19.83 6.57
CA GLU A 205 17.37 19.67 8.02
C GLU A 205 17.56 18.19 8.42
N ILE A 206 16.74 17.29 7.88
CA ILE A 206 16.89 15.84 8.13
C ILE A 206 18.25 15.35 7.66
N VAL A 207 18.67 15.72 6.44
CA VAL A 207 19.98 15.31 5.89
C VAL A 207 21.13 15.80 6.77
N ALA A 208 21.08 17.04 7.26
CA ALA A 208 22.08 17.58 8.17
C ALA A 208 22.14 16.78 9.49
N LYS A 209 20.98 16.47 10.08
CA LYS A 209 20.90 15.63 11.29
C LYS A 209 21.43 14.22 11.06
N LEU A 210 21.10 13.60 9.93
CA LEU A 210 21.60 12.27 9.55
C LEU A 210 23.12 12.24 9.44
N ASP A 211 23.73 13.28 8.85
CA ASP A 211 25.18 13.42 8.77
C ASP A 211 25.82 13.50 10.15
N GLU A 212 25.23 14.28 11.06
CA GLU A 212 25.74 14.36 12.42
C GLU A 212 25.59 13.06 13.20
N ILE A 213 24.49 12.33 12.99
CA ILE A 213 24.23 11.03 13.62
C ILE A 213 25.21 9.97 13.13
N ARG A 214 25.60 10.01 11.85
CA ARG A 214 26.56 9.07 11.26
C ARG A 214 27.93 9.09 11.95
N GLU A 215 28.31 10.24 12.51
CA GLU A 215 29.57 10.41 13.26
C GLU A 215 29.45 9.94 14.73
N ILE A 216 28.26 9.56 15.19
CA ILE A 216 28.02 9.09 16.57
C ILE A 216 28.12 7.57 16.63
N PRO A 217 28.85 7.00 17.62
CA PRO A 217 28.84 5.57 17.89
C PRO A 217 27.44 5.00 18.13
N ARG A 218 27.15 3.85 17.50
CA ARG A 218 25.80 3.26 17.48
C ARG A 218 25.26 2.85 18.86
N ASP A 219 26.14 2.57 19.82
CA ASP A 219 25.80 2.24 21.22
C ASP A 219 25.15 3.41 21.97
N ILE A 220 25.41 4.64 21.54
CA ILE A 220 24.89 5.86 22.16
C ILE A 220 23.46 6.16 21.70
N LEU A 221 23.03 5.59 20.58
CA LEU A 221 21.66 5.72 20.05
C LEU A 221 20.62 4.83 20.77
N GLY A 222 20.97 4.28 21.94
CA GLY A 222 20.10 3.37 22.69
C GLY A 222 20.05 1.94 22.15
N LEU A 223 20.89 1.62 21.16
CA LEU A 223 20.98 0.28 20.60
C LEU A 223 21.60 -0.68 21.62
N ARG A 224 21.01 -1.88 21.79
CA ARG A 224 21.60 -2.93 22.62
C ARG A 224 23.02 -3.26 22.15
N SER A 225 23.96 -3.39 23.09
CA SER A 225 25.38 -3.64 22.79
C SER A 225 25.63 -4.88 21.93
N VAL A 226 24.73 -5.87 21.99
CA VAL A 226 24.78 -7.08 21.17
C VAL A 226 24.64 -6.73 19.68
N LEU A 227 23.86 -5.71 19.33
CA LEU A 227 23.51 -5.34 17.95
C LEU A 227 24.43 -4.26 17.34
N THR A 228 25.31 -3.65 18.12
CA THR A 228 26.17 -2.53 17.67
C THR A 228 27.05 -2.92 16.47
N GLU A 229 27.52 -4.17 16.43
CA GLU A 229 28.36 -4.72 15.36
C GLU A 229 27.57 -5.32 14.18
N CYS A 230 26.24 -5.30 14.22
CA CYS A 230 25.41 -5.87 13.17
C CYS A 230 25.58 -5.07 11.85
N SER A 231 25.85 -5.78 10.75
CA SER A 231 25.98 -5.18 9.42
C SER A 231 24.61 -5.00 8.78
N LEU A 232 24.23 -3.75 8.50
CA LEU A 232 22.91 -3.40 7.93
C LEU A 232 22.97 -3.04 6.43
N LYS A 233 24.04 -3.41 5.73
CA LYS A 233 24.29 -3.03 4.32
C LYS A 233 23.13 -3.34 3.36
N SER A 234 22.44 -4.47 3.56
CA SER A 234 21.28 -4.84 2.73
C SER A 234 20.13 -3.85 2.88
N ALA A 235 19.83 -3.45 4.12
CA ALA A 235 18.80 -2.46 4.44
C ALA A 235 19.19 -1.06 3.95
N VAL A 236 20.46 -0.68 4.08
CA VAL A 236 21.00 0.59 3.53
C VAL A 236 20.82 0.67 2.02
N SER A 237 21.16 -0.40 1.30
CA SER A 237 20.95 -0.47 -0.16
C SER A 237 19.48 -0.39 -0.56
N GLU A 238 18.55 -0.84 0.30
CA GLU A 238 17.12 -0.72 0.04
C GLU A 238 16.63 0.70 0.31
N ALA A 239 17.08 1.32 1.40
CA ALA A 239 16.73 2.69 1.78
C ALA A 239 17.11 3.72 0.71
N MET A 240 18.21 3.48 -0.03
CA MET A 240 18.60 4.33 -1.17
C MET A 240 17.56 4.35 -2.31
N LYS A 241 16.68 3.34 -2.40
CA LYS A 241 15.66 3.22 -3.45
C LYS A 241 14.33 3.87 -3.09
N LEU A 242 14.19 4.44 -1.88
CA LEU A 242 12.91 4.97 -1.41
C LEU A 242 12.34 6.04 -2.36
N SER A 243 13.22 6.87 -2.94
CA SER A 243 12.84 7.91 -3.90
C SER A 243 12.54 7.38 -5.31
N ASP A 244 12.84 6.12 -5.62
CA ASP A 244 12.50 5.50 -6.92
C ASP A 244 11.00 5.17 -7.03
N GLY A 245 10.31 5.02 -5.89
CA GLY A 245 8.88 4.78 -5.87
C GLY A 245 8.10 5.98 -6.42
N VAL A 246 7.14 5.73 -7.31
CA VAL A 246 6.30 6.79 -7.91
C VAL A 246 4.88 6.82 -7.36
N THR A 247 4.53 5.85 -6.50
CA THR A 247 3.25 5.80 -5.80
C THR A 247 3.47 5.63 -4.28
N PRO A 248 2.51 6.06 -3.43
CA PRO A 248 2.60 5.90 -1.98
C PRO A 248 2.85 4.45 -1.57
N VAL A 249 2.09 3.51 -2.14
CA VAL A 249 2.25 2.08 -1.81
C VAL A 249 3.63 1.53 -2.18
N GLN A 250 4.22 1.95 -3.30
CA GLN A 250 5.58 1.53 -3.67
C GLN A 250 6.60 2.00 -2.63
N LYS A 251 6.45 3.24 -2.13
CA LYS A 251 7.29 3.76 -1.06
C LYS A 251 7.06 3.02 0.25
N MET A 252 5.82 2.75 0.63
CA MET A 252 5.50 1.93 1.82
C MET A 252 6.05 0.51 1.73
N LEU A 253 6.00 -0.12 0.55
CA LEU A 253 6.61 -1.43 0.30
C LEU A 253 8.13 -1.39 0.42
N CYS A 254 8.77 -0.31 -0.06
CA CYS A 254 10.20 -0.10 0.15
C CYS A 254 10.52 0.03 1.64
N ILE A 255 9.74 0.82 2.41
CA ILE A 255 9.91 0.98 3.86
C ILE A 255 9.77 -0.37 4.57
N LYS A 256 8.74 -1.15 4.22
CA LYS A 256 8.59 -2.51 4.75
C LYS A 256 9.80 -3.38 4.40
N SER A 257 10.30 -3.32 3.16
CA SER A 257 11.47 -4.09 2.75
C SER A 257 12.73 -3.69 3.51
N ILE A 258 12.90 -2.40 3.85
CA ILE A 258 13.99 -1.94 4.73
C ILE A 258 13.88 -2.63 6.09
N MET A 259 12.69 -2.67 6.70
CA MET A 259 12.50 -3.31 8.00
C MET A 259 12.71 -4.83 7.94
N ASP A 260 12.16 -5.50 6.92
CA ASP A 260 12.36 -6.94 6.72
C ASP A 260 13.86 -7.27 6.59
N LYS A 261 14.62 -6.44 5.85
CA LYS A 261 16.08 -6.59 5.72
C LYS A 261 16.86 -6.29 6.99
N ILE A 262 16.36 -5.41 7.86
CA ILE A 262 16.94 -5.20 9.20
C ILE A 262 16.76 -6.49 10.01
N THR A 263 15.54 -7.03 10.05
CA THR A 263 15.23 -8.29 10.77
C THR A 263 16.10 -9.44 10.26
N GLU A 264 16.17 -9.64 8.95
CA GLU A 264 17.03 -10.67 8.33
C GLU A 264 18.51 -10.50 8.69
N SER A 265 19.00 -9.25 8.70
CA SER A 265 20.41 -8.96 9.04
C SER A 265 20.70 -9.25 10.51
N VAL A 266 19.76 -8.92 11.41
CA VAL A 266 19.87 -9.20 12.84
C VAL A 266 19.82 -10.71 13.08
N ASP A 267 18.86 -11.42 12.49
CA ASP A 267 18.72 -12.87 12.63
C ASP A 267 19.99 -13.59 12.15
N ALA A 268 20.48 -13.25 10.97
CA ALA A 268 21.73 -13.81 10.44
C ALA A 268 22.94 -13.52 11.36
N PHE A 269 23.02 -12.31 11.90
CA PHE A 269 24.09 -11.93 12.82
C PHE A 269 24.00 -12.72 14.14
N LEU A 270 22.81 -12.87 14.72
CA LEU A 270 22.60 -13.65 15.94
C LEU A 270 22.93 -15.13 15.71
N LEU A 271 22.48 -15.73 14.60
CA LEU A 271 22.84 -17.10 14.21
C LEU A 271 24.35 -17.28 14.07
N SER A 272 25.07 -16.31 13.49
CA SER A 272 26.53 -16.39 13.34
C SER A 272 27.30 -16.34 14.67
N ARG A 273 26.72 -15.71 15.70
CA ARG A 273 27.28 -15.63 17.07
C ARG A 273 26.86 -16.78 17.98
N GLN A 274 25.90 -17.62 17.59
CA GLN A 274 25.36 -18.74 18.39
C GLN A 274 26.35 -19.91 18.61
N GLY A 275 27.61 -19.80 18.18
CA GLY A 275 28.63 -20.81 18.39
C GLY A 275 29.03 -21.11 19.85
N ASN A 276 28.39 -20.59 20.91
CA ASN A 276 28.73 -21.03 22.27
C ASN A 276 27.80 -20.77 23.48
N THR A 277 26.58 -20.24 23.35
CA THR A 277 25.67 -20.19 24.53
C THR A 277 24.21 -20.13 24.12
N GLN A 278 23.34 -20.84 24.85
CA GLN A 278 21.89 -20.63 24.79
C GLN A 278 21.58 -19.17 25.17
N MET A 279 21.34 -18.34 24.15
CA MET A 279 20.64 -17.08 24.31
C MET A 279 19.15 -17.42 24.31
N ASP A 280 18.53 -17.38 25.49
CA ASP A 280 17.09 -17.28 25.63
C ASP A 280 16.56 -16.17 24.70
N ASP A 281 15.52 -16.48 23.93
CA ASP A 281 14.48 -15.58 23.40
C ASP A 281 14.92 -14.14 23.06
N PHE A 282 15.91 -13.98 22.17
CA PHE A 282 16.19 -12.64 21.63
C PHE A 282 15.12 -12.28 20.60
N CYS A 283 14.17 -11.44 21.01
CA CYS A 283 13.18 -10.83 20.12
C CYS A 283 13.53 -9.35 19.89
N LEU A 284 13.37 -8.89 18.65
CA LEU A 284 13.44 -7.46 18.31
C LEU A 284 12.16 -6.77 18.78
N THR A 285 12.29 -5.74 19.60
CA THR A 285 11.16 -4.89 20.01
C THR A 285 11.22 -3.54 19.27
N SER A 286 10.18 -2.72 19.39
CA SER A 286 10.17 -1.36 18.85
C SER A 286 11.33 -0.50 19.36
N ASP A 287 11.79 -0.76 20.59
CA ASP A 287 12.94 -0.08 21.20
C ASP A 287 14.27 -0.41 20.47
N ASP A 288 14.33 -1.52 19.72
CA ASP A 288 15.46 -1.85 18.86
C ASP A 288 15.25 -1.39 17.41
N TYR A 289 14.03 -1.52 16.89
CA TYR A 289 13.73 -1.19 15.49
C TYR A 289 13.98 0.28 15.17
N ILE A 290 13.57 1.21 16.05
CA ILE A 290 13.73 2.64 15.80
C ILE A 290 15.23 3.02 15.71
N PRO A 291 16.09 2.69 16.70
CA PRO A 291 17.54 2.93 16.58
C PRO A 291 18.19 2.27 15.37
N LEU A 292 17.82 1.02 15.04
CA LEU A 292 18.34 0.33 13.86
C LEU A 292 17.95 1.03 12.55
N LEU A 293 16.69 1.47 12.45
CA LEU A 293 16.20 2.21 11.29
C LEU A 293 16.90 3.57 11.16
N ILE A 294 17.14 4.28 12.26
CA ILE A 294 17.92 5.53 12.27
C ILE A 294 19.34 5.29 11.75
N VAL A 295 20.02 4.22 12.20
CA VAL A 295 21.36 3.87 11.68
C VAL A 295 21.32 3.61 10.18
N VAL A 296 20.33 2.86 9.69
CA VAL A 296 20.15 2.61 8.26
C VAL A 296 19.93 3.90 7.49
N LEU A 297 19.08 4.81 7.98
CA LEU A 297 18.82 6.09 7.35
C LEU A 297 20.05 7.01 7.34
N ALA A 298 20.85 7.01 8.42
CA ALA A 298 22.07 7.80 8.50
C ALA A 298 23.15 7.31 7.51
N GLU A 299 23.22 6.00 7.29
CA GLU A 299 24.12 5.41 6.30
C GLU A 299 23.62 5.58 4.85
N ALA A 300 22.32 5.44 4.62
CA ALA A 300 21.71 5.57 3.29
C ALA A 300 21.58 7.02 2.83
N ARG A 301 21.41 7.95 3.78
CA ARG A 301 21.29 9.41 3.57
C ARG A 301 20.26 9.78 2.48
N PRO A 302 18.96 9.42 2.64
CA PRO A 302 17.93 9.79 1.67
C PRO A 302 17.69 11.31 1.62
N ASN A 303 17.80 11.91 0.43
CA ASN A 303 17.76 13.36 0.26
C ASN A 303 16.36 13.98 0.31
N HIS A 304 15.31 13.17 0.17
CA HIS A 304 13.93 13.65 0.03
C HIS A 304 12.98 13.06 1.08
N LEU A 305 13.51 12.63 2.24
CA LEU A 305 12.73 11.85 3.21
C LEU A 305 11.47 12.57 3.73
N ALA A 306 11.51 13.89 3.98
CA ALA A 306 10.33 14.64 4.38
C ALA A 306 9.29 14.72 3.25
N SER A 307 9.77 14.83 2.01
CA SER A 307 8.92 14.75 0.83
C SER A 307 8.24 13.37 0.70
N GLU A 308 8.98 12.29 0.89
CA GLU A 308 8.41 10.95 0.78
C GLU A 308 7.34 10.68 1.84
N ILE A 309 7.58 11.11 3.07
CA ILE A 309 6.61 10.99 4.17
C ILE A 309 5.36 11.81 3.84
N PHE A 310 5.54 13.08 3.45
CA PHE A 310 4.42 13.95 3.10
C PHE A 310 3.59 13.37 1.95
N PHE A 311 4.24 12.79 0.93
CA PHE A 311 3.56 12.18 -0.20
C PHE A 311 2.69 11.00 0.24
N ILE A 312 3.20 10.12 1.11
CA ILE A 312 2.42 9.01 1.65
C ILE A 312 1.25 9.53 2.49
N GLU A 313 1.47 10.51 3.38
CA GLU A 313 0.43 11.06 4.27
C GLU A 313 -0.77 11.67 3.53
N HIS A 314 -0.53 12.32 2.39
CA HIS A 314 -1.58 13.12 1.73
C HIS A 314 -2.13 12.46 0.45
N PHE A 315 -1.38 11.52 -0.15
CA PHE A 315 -1.78 10.87 -1.39
C PHE A 315 -2.13 9.38 -1.22
N HIS A 316 -2.01 8.82 -0.03
CA HIS A 316 -2.52 7.49 0.27
C HIS A 316 -3.98 7.55 0.73
N TRP A 317 -4.89 6.99 -0.06
CA TRP A 317 -6.35 7.05 0.15
C TRP A 317 -6.98 5.67 0.32
N SER A 318 -6.32 4.60 -0.15
CA SER A 318 -6.83 3.25 -0.04
C SER A 318 -6.68 2.72 1.39
N GLU A 319 -7.78 2.47 2.09
CA GLU A 319 -7.82 2.04 3.51
C GLU A 319 -7.37 0.60 3.77
N ASN A 320 -6.80 -0.12 2.78
CA ASN A 320 -6.36 -1.52 2.97
C ASN A 320 -4.88 -1.72 2.66
N THR A 321 -4.05 -0.86 3.21
CA THR A 321 -2.70 -1.29 3.51
C THR A 321 -2.77 -2.37 4.58
N LYS A 322 -2.22 -3.56 4.26
CA LYS A 322 -2.01 -4.61 5.27
C LYS A 322 -1.41 -3.96 6.52
N ASP A 323 -1.88 -4.27 7.72
CA ASP A 323 -1.43 -3.69 9.00
C ASP A 323 0.09 -3.54 9.11
N ASN A 324 0.83 -4.48 8.51
CA ASN A 324 2.29 -4.48 8.45
C ASN A 324 2.90 -3.27 7.70
N LEU A 325 2.25 -2.76 6.64
CA LEU A 325 2.71 -1.59 5.89
C LEU A 325 2.52 -0.30 6.69
N GLU A 326 1.38 -0.17 7.37
CA GLU A 326 1.10 0.99 8.24
C GLU A 326 2.05 1.01 9.43
N PHE A 327 2.27 -0.14 10.08
CA PHE A 327 3.27 -0.27 11.13
C PHE A 327 4.67 0.14 10.66
N SER A 328 5.07 -0.28 9.45
CA SER A 328 6.35 0.10 8.85
C SER A 328 6.45 1.61 8.63
N PHE A 329 5.38 2.22 8.13
CA PHE A 329 5.33 3.66 7.88
C PHE A 329 5.36 4.48 9.18
N VAL A 330 4.57 4.10 10.19
CA VAL A 330 4.58 4.75 11.51
C VAL A 330 5.94 4.62 12.18
N SER A 331 6.62 3.48 12.04
CA SER A 331 7.98 3.29 12.55
C SER A 331 9.00 4.22 11.86
N LEU A 332 8.84 4.47 10.55
CA LEU A 332 9.64 5.46 9.84
C LEU A 332 9.34 6.89 10.35
N GLN A 333 8.07 7.26 10.49
CA GLN A 333 7.68 8.58 11.01
C GLN A 333 8.26 8.81 12.41
N ALA A 334 8.15 7.82 13.31
CA ALA A 334 8.72 7.88 14.65
C ALA A 334 10.24 8.04 14.61
N SER A 335 10.92 7.35 13.70
CA SER A 335 12.38 7.46 13.52
C SER A 335 12.79 8.86 13.05
N VAL A 336 12.07 9.43 12.08
CA VAL A 336 12.33 10.79 11.59
C VAL A 336 12.04 11.85 12.65
N HIS A 337 10.94 11.69 13.40
CA HIS A 337 10.64 12.56 14.53
C HIS A 337 11.75 12.52 15.58
N TYR A 338 12.25 11.32 15.91
CA TYR A 338 13.37 11.15 16.83
C TYR A 338 14.64 11.83 16.30
N ILE A 339 14.96 11.70 15.01
CA ILE A 339 16.13 12.36 14.38
C ILE A 339 16.07 13.88 14.54
N LEU A 340 14.90 14.48 14.32
CA LEU A 340 14.70 15.93 14.42
C LEU A 340 14.82 16.42 15.87
N ASP A 341 14.22 15.68 16.81
CA ASP A 341 14.22 16.01 18.24
C ASP A 341 15.54 15.70 18.96
N LEU A 342 16.45 14.94 18.32
CA LEU A 342 17.67 14.50 18.97
C LEU A 342 18.59 15.68 19.30
N ASP A 343 18.86 15.85 20.60
CA ASP A 343 19.87 16.79 21.10
C ASP A 343 21.27 16.16 21.02
N LEU A 344 21.92 16.40 19.89
CA LEU A 344 23.25 15.91 19.58
C LEU A 344 24.34 16.52 20.46
N GLN A 345 24.14 17.72 21.02
CA GLN A 345 25.12 18.32 21.92
C GLN A 345 25.16 17.57 23.26
N LYS A 346 23.98 17.22 23.78
CA LYS A 346 23.87 16.38 24.97
C LYS A 346 24.48 15.00 24.74
N LEU A 347 24.23 14.38 23.59
CA LEU A 347 24.84 13.08 23.25
C LEU A 347 26.38 13.16 23.18
N ARG A 348 26.94 14.18 22.52
CA ARG A 348 28.39 14.40 22.47
C ARG A 348 29.00 14.68 23.84
N SER A 349 28.25 15.32 24.75
CA SER A 349 28.72 15.54 26.12
C SER A 349 28.83 14.23 26.92
N GLN A 350 27.93 13.27 26.70
CA GLN A 350 27.99 11.93 27.30
C GLN A 350 29.19 11.12 26.81
N MET A 351 29.64 11.33 25.55
CA MET A 351 30.88 10.72 25.03
C MET A 351 32.12 11.22 25.77
N LYS A 352 32.16 12.51 26.09
CA LYS A 352 33.30 13.13 26.78
C LYS A 352 33.38 12.68 28.23
N SER A 353 32.26 12.57 28.94
CA SER A 353 32.24 12.09 30.33
C SER A 353 32.66 10.62 30.47
N ASN A 354 32.34 9.75 29.50
CA ASN A 354 32.73 8.35 29.54
C ASN A 354 34.21 8.12 29.18
N SER A 355 34.91 9.12 28.62
CA SER A 355 36.32 9.02 28.22
C SER A 355 37.31 9.44 29.33
N GLU A 356 36.85 10.13 30.39
CA GLU A 356 37.73 10.64 31.46
C GLU A 356 37.99 9.63 32.61
N ASP A 357 37.31 8.46 32.64
CA ASP A 357 37.46 7.46 33.71
C ASP A 357 38.56 6.39 33.46
N VAL A 358 39.45 6.60 32.49
CA VAL A 358 40.63 5.73 32.27
C VAL A 358 41.92 6.45 32.67
N HIS A 359 42.11 6.65 33.98
CA HIS A 359 43.43 6.90 34.55
C HIS A 359 43.74 5.86 35.63
N LEU A 360 44.89 5.19 35.44
CA LEU A 360 45.38 4.11 36.29
C LEU A 360 45.49 4.53 37.77
N PRO A 361 45.15 3.66 38.74
CA PRO A 361 45.70 3.78 40.07
C PRO A 361 46.96 2.93 40.18
N ALA A 362 48.08 3.61 40.44
CA ALA A 362 49.26 3.00 41.04
C ALA A 362 48.90 2.47 42.44
N THR A 363 49.46 1.31 42.79
CA THR A 363 49.47 0.75 44.15
C THR A 363 50.26 1.68 45.11
N PRO A 364 49.94 1.74 46.43
CA PRO A 364 50.40 0.69 47.34
C PRO A 364 49.54 0.37 48.59
N SER A 365 49.85 -0.81 49.14
CA SER A 365 49.89 -1.23 50.56
C SER A 365 48.62 -1.46 51.40
N VAL A 366 48.45 -2.75 51.70
CA VAL A 366 47.97 -3.43 52.93
C VAL A 366 47.63 -2.56 54.15
N ALA A 367 46.39 -2.69 54.62
CA ALA A 367 46.02 -2.70 56.05
C ALA A 367 44.73 -3.50 56.27
N MET A 368 44.69 -4.22 57.39
CA MET A 368 43.69 -5.21 57.80
C MET A 368 42.36 -4.60 58.31
N ALA A 369 41.28 -5.32 57.98
CA ALA A 369 40.08 -5.63 58.77
C ALA A 369 39.16 -4.51 59.29
N THR A 370 37.90 -4.55 58.86
CA THR A 370 36.73 -4.82 59.72
C THR A 370 35.55 -5.30 58.85
N ALA A 371 34.79 -6.27 59.37
CA ALA A 371 33.70 -6.93 58.68
C ALA A 371 32.51 -5.98 58.42
N ALA A 372 32.13 -5.83 57.15
CA ALA A 372 30.84 -5.28 56.73
C ALA A 372 30.27 -6.18 55.63
N SER A 373 28.96 -6.43 55.71
CA SER A 373 28.17 -7.34 54.88
C SER A 373 28.33 -7.08 53.36
N PRO A 374 28.20 -8.13 52.52
CA PRO A 374 28.47 -8.00 51.09
C PRO A 374 27.48 -7.02 50.42
N PRO A 375 27.95 -6.21 49.44
CA PRO A 375 27.09 -5.27 48.75
C PRO A 375 26.06 -6.02 47.90
N LYS A 376 24.77 -5.73 48.14
CA LYS A 376 23.63 -6.26 47.36
C LYS A 376 23.89 -6.14 45.84
N SER A 377 23.75 -7.25 45.13
CA SER A 377 23.95 -7.36 43.69
C SER A 377 23.02 -6.42 42.91
N ARG A 378 23.42 -5.98 41.70
CA ARG A 378 22.54 -5.21 40.79
C ARG A 378 21.19 -5.91 40.55
N ARG A 379 21.15 -7.26 40.66
CA ARG A 379 19.92 -8.06 40.57
C ARG A 379 19.02 -7.86 41.79
N ASP A 380 19.59 -7.75 42.99
CA ASP A 380 18.87 -7.52 44.24
C ASP A 380 18.29 -6.10 44.31
N LYS A 381 19.03 -5.11 43.82
CA LYS A 381 18.52 -3.72 43.71
C LYS A 381 17.35 -3.62 42.73
N ARG A 382 17.33 -4.46 41.68
CA ARG A 382 16.25 -4.52 40.68
C ARG A 382 15.03 -5.26 41.23
N LEU A 383 15.21 -6.35 41.97
CA LEU A 383 14.15 -7.05 42.70
C LEU A 383 13.53 -6.17 43.80
N ASP A 384 14.34 -5.43 44.56
CA ASP A 384 13.87 -4.46 45.56
C ASP A 384 13.09 -3.28 44.91
N ARG A 385 13.33 -2.99 43.63
CA ARG A 385 12.58 -1.97 42.87
C ARG A 385 11.24 -2.54 42.34
N ILE A 386 11.25 -3.78 41.86
CA ILE A 386 10.05 -4.48 41.38
C ILE A 386 9.09 -4.74 42.54
N ASN A 387 9.58 -5.22 43.68
CA ASN A 387 8.75 -5.44 44.87
C ASN A 387 8.13 -4.14 45.39
N ARG A 388 8.89 -3.03 45.36
CA ARG A 388 8.35 -1.70 45.71
C ARG A 388 7.29 -1.20 44.73
N MET A 389 7.40 -1.50 43.44
CA MET A 389 6.37 -1.16 42.46
C MET A 389 5.12 -2.01 42.65
N LEU A 390 5.27 -3.33 42.85
CA LEU A 390 4.15 -4.24 43.12
C LEU A 390 3.38 -3.87 44.39
N ASP A 391 4.08 -3.50 45.47
CA ASP A 391 3.45 -3.04 46.69
C ASP A 391 2.70 -1.71 46.50
N LYS A 392 3.23 -0.82 45.65
CA LYS A 392 2.58 0.45 45.32
C LYS A 392 1.32 0.21 44.48
N THR A 393 1.40 -0.65 43.46
CA THR A 393 0.26 -1.00 42.59
C THR A 393 -0.83 -1.74 43.37
N ASN A 394 -0.47 -2.64 44.29
CA ASN A 394 -1.44 -3.34 45.14
C ASN A 394 -2.14 -2.41 46.14
N ARG A 395 -1.45 -1.38 46.64
CA ARG A 395 -2.06 -0.35 47.49
C ARG A 395 -3.01 0.55 46.69
N GLU A 396 -2.62 0.94 45.48
CA GLU A 396 -3.48 1.74 44.59
C GLU A 396 -4.73 0.96 44.15
N LEU A 397 -4.61 -0.33 43.84
CA LEU A 397 -5.74 -1.22 43.55
C LEU A 397 -6.67 -1.42 44.76
N SER A 398 -6.13 -1.44 45.98
CA SER A 398 -6.93 -1.55 47.20
C SER A 398 -7.70 -0.26 47.50
N LEU A 399 -7.10 0.91 47.19
CA LEU A 399 -7.77 2.22 47.32
C LEU A 399 -8.90 2.37 46.29
N MET A 400 -8.68 1.97 45.03
CA MET A 400 -9.74 1.96 44.00
C MET A 400 -10.90 1.01 44.35
N LYS A 401 -10.63 -0.14 44.99
CA LYS A 401 -11.69 -1.04 45.46
C LYS A 401 -12.51 -0.48 46.63
N MET A 402 -11.96 0.41 47.44
CA MET A 402 -12.72 1.10 48.49
C MET A 402 -13.59 2.25 47.92
N GLU A 403 -13.15 2.93 46.87
CA GLU A 403 -13.93 4.01 46.21
C GLU A 403 -15.14 3.49 45.40
N ILE A 404 -15.06 2.26 44.88
CA ILE A 404 -16.17 1.63 44.14
C ILE A 404 -17.23 1.04 45.09
N GLY A 405 -16.87 0.75 46.35
CA GLY A 405 -17.76 0.15 47.35
C GLY A 405 -18.77 1.09 48.01
N SER A 406 -18.65 2.41 47.84
CA SER A 406 -19.52 3.40 48.51
C SER A 406 -20.66 3.96 47.64
N THR A 407 -20.81 3.50 46.39
CA THR A 407 -21.78 4.09 45.45
C THR A 407 -22.64 3.03 44.77
N GLN A 408 -23.43 2.24 45.53
CA GLN A 408 -24.66 1.60 45.03
C GLN A 408 -25.49 1.00 46.18
N ALA A 409 -26.43 1.81 46.69
CA ALA A 409 -27.59 1.34 47.42
C ALA A 409 -28.83 2.00 46.80
N SER A 410 -29.38 1.41 45.75
CA SER A 410 -30.82 1.36 45.45
C SER A 410 -31.11 0.79 44.06
N ASN A 411 -32.01 -0.21 44.05
CA ASN A 411 -32.93 -0.59 42.98
C ASN A 411 -32.42 -1.31 41.71
N GLY A 412 -32.79 -2.60 41.64
CA GLY A 412 -33.83 -3.00 40.69
C GLY A 412 -33.38 -3.57 39.34
N GLN A 413 -33.29 -4.91 39.30
CA GLN A 413 -33.28 -5.82 38.16
C GLN A 413 -33.72 -5.26 36.77
N THR A 414 -32.88 -5.44 35.76
CA THR A 414 -33.26 -6.05 34.46
C THR A 414 -32.00 -6.45 33.68
N SER A 415 -32.07 -7.62 33.07
CA SER A 415 -31.00 -8.31 32.35
C SER A 415 -30.93 -7.87 30.88
N VAL A 416 -29.80 -7.33 30.42
CA VAL A 416 -29.34 -7.39 29.01
C VAL A 416 -27.80 -7.40 28.99
N ARG A 417 -27.25 -8.38 28.26
CA ARG A 417 -25.82 -8.63 28.01
C ARG A 417 -25.22 -7.49 27.16
N GLY A 418 -24.09 -6.95 27.60
CA GLY A 418 -23.17 -6.13 26.80
C GLY A 418 -21.75 -6.64 26.99
N ASP A 419 -21.03 -6.76 25.87
CA ASP A 419 -19.56 -6.72 25.75
C ASP A 419 -18.97 -5.48 26.48
N PRO A 420 -17.66 -5.39 26.85
CA PRO A 420 -16.54 -5.58 25.92
C PRO A 420 -15.12 -5.97 26.45
N ILE A 421 -14.33 -6.55 25.52
CA ILE A 421 -12.96 -6.16 25.07
C ILE A 421 -11.72 -6.34 25.99
N LEU A 422 -10.64 -6.81 25.32
CA LEU A 422 -9.19 -6.64 25.58
C LEU A 422 -8.41 -7.67 26.42
N GLY A 423 -8.92 -8.88 26.64
CA GLY A 423 -8.22 -9.90 27.43
C GLY A 423 -7.61 -11.08 26.68
N ASP A 424 -8.09 -11.41 25.47
CA ASP A 424 -7.96 -12.80 24.94
C ASP A 424 -7.16 -12.95 23.64
N PHE A 425 -6.37 -11.93 23.28
CA PHE A 425 -5.62 -11.91 22.02
C PHE A 425 -4.33 -12.75 22.03
N PHE A 426 -3.70 -12.98 23.20
CA PHE A 426 -2.46 -13.78 23.28
C PHE A 426 -2.70 -15.27 23.52
N SER A 427 -3.89 -15.67 23.98
CA SER A 427 -4.27 -17.07 24.21
C SER A 427 -4.54 -17.84 22.91
N SER A 428 -4.81 -17.13 21.81
CA SER A 428 -5.23 -17.70 20.52
C SER A 428 -4.09 -17.90 19.51
N LEU A 429 -2.84 -17.51 19.84
CA LEU A 429 -1.65 -17.69 18.98
C LEU A 429 -0.79 -18.92 19.35
N GLN A 430 -1.16 -19.70 20.37
CA GLN A 430 -0.40 -20.88 20.83
C GLN A 430 -0.97 -22.24 20.38
N GLY A 431 -1.96 -22.26 19.49
CA GLY A 431 -2.56 -23.50 19.05
C GLY A 431 -2.83 -23.53 17.57
N ASP A 432 -1.81 -23.85 16.76
CA ASP A 432 -2.02 -24.64 15.55
C ASP A 432 -0.73 -25.39 15.17
N ASN A 433 -0.73 -26.67 15.53
CA ASN A 433 0.25 -27.66 15.15
C ASN A 433 0.11 -28.01 13.67
N LEU A 434 1.23 -27.93 12.94
CA LEU A 434 1.41 -28.48 11.59
C LEU A 434 1.02 -29.98 11.55
N PRO A 435 0.21 -30.44 10.57
CA PRO A 435 0.20 -31.85 10.21
C PRO A 435 1.28 -32.15 9.18
N SER A 436 2.27 -32.89 9.63
CA SER A 436 3.15 -33.72 8.83
C SER A 436 2.35 -34.76 8.03
N CYS A 437 2.40 -34.72 6.70
CA CYS A 437 2.00 -35.83 5.84
C CYS A 437 3.23 -36.40 5.12
N PHE A 438 3.87 -37.38 5.78
CA PHE A 438 4.60 -38.46 5.10
C PHE A 438 3.72 -39.69 5.12
N GLY A 439 3.43 -40.26 3.95
CA GLY A 439 2.82 -41.58 3.81
C GLY A 439 3.42 -42.29 2.62
N LYS A 440 4.23 -43.33 2.88
CA LYS A 440 4.69 -44.31 1.91
C LYS A 440 3.90 -45.60 2.09
N GLN A 441 3.65 -46.26 0.95
CA GLN A 441 3.46 -47.69 0.70
C GLN A 441 2.11 -48.36 1.03
N SER A 442 1.39 -48.71 -0.03
CA SER A 442 1.24 -50.09 -0.49
C SER A 442 1.15 -50.11 -2.02
#